data_AF-A0A258C183-F1
#
_entry.id   AF-A0A258C183-F1
#
_cell.length_a   1.000
_cell.length_b   1.000
_cell.length_c   1.000
_cell.angle_alpha   90.00
_cell.angle_beta   90.00
_cell.angle_gamma   90.00
#
_symmetry.space_group_name_H-M   'P 1'
#
loop_
_entity.id
_entity.type
_entity.pdbx_description
1 polymer ?
#
loop_
_entity_poly.entity_id
_entity_poly.type
_entity_poly.pdbx_seq_one_letter_code
_entity_poly.pdbx_strand_id
1 'polypeptide(L)' 'MKSYKKILLTAAASLIIGTQAFAAEKLRIGTEGAYPPFNLIDASGQVVGFDLDISHALCAKMG' A
#
# COMPACT_ATOMS: atom_id res chain seq x y z
N MET A 1 19.09 -24.90 35.56
CA MET A 1 19.20 -23.45 35.83
C MET A 1 19.18 -22.57 34.57
N LYS A 2 20.30 -22.58 33.84
CA LYS A 2 20.69 -21.46 32.97
C LYS A 2 20.32 -21.65 31.49
N SER A 3 20.26 -22.89 30.96
CA SER A 3 19.98 -23.12 29.53
C SER A 3 18.55 -22.76 29.12
N TYR A 4 17.55 -23.03 29.95
CA TYR A 4 16.16 -22.72 29.62
C TYR A 4 15.88 -21.21 29.62
N LYS A 5 16.55 -20.44 30.50
CA LYS A 5 16.50 -18.97 30.43
C LYS A 5 17.07 -18.45 29.11
N LYS A 6 18.15 -19.08 28.59
CA LYS A 6 18.74 -18.72 27.29
C LYS A 6 17.81 -19.07 26.13
N ILE A 7 17.21 -20.26 26.14
CA ILE A 7 16.25 -20.72 25.12
C ILE A 7 15.03 -19.80 25.06
N LEU A 8 14.47 -19.44 26.22
CA LEU A 8 13.35 -18.51 26.32
C LEU A 8 13.72 -17.11 25.80
N LEU A 9 14.93 -16.62 26.09
CA LEU A 9 15.41 -15.33 25.59
C LEU A 9 15.54 -15.32 24.07
N THR A 10 16.08 -16.39 23.48
CA THR A 10 16.22 -16.52 22.03
C THR A 10 14.88 -16.65 21.31
N ALA A 11 13.91 -17.38 21.89
CA ALA A 11 12.56 -17.49 21.32
C ALA A 11 11.79 -16.16 21.37
N ALA A 12 11.98 -15.38 22.44
CA ALA A 12 11.41 -14.04 22.55
C ALA A 12 12.02 -13.07 21.51
N ALA A 13 13.32 -13.15 21.26
CA ALA A 13 13.99 -12.31 20.27
C ALA A 13 13.54 -12.60 18.82
N SER A 14 13.25 -13.86 18.48
CA SER A 14 12.78 -14.24 17.14
C SER A 14 11.40 -13.68 16.77
N LEU A 15 10.55 -13.39 17.76
CA LEU A 15 9.22 -12.80 17.53
C LEU A 15 9.29 -11.35 17.04
N ILE A 16 10.36 -10.62 17.36
CA ILE A 16 10.54 -9.19 16.99
C ILE A 16 10.93 -9.05 15.52
N ILE A 17 11.58 -10.07 14.94
CA ILE A 17 12.07 -10.04 13.56
C ILE A 17 10.93 -10.37 12.56
N GLY A 18 9.90 -11.09 13.00
CA GLY A 18 8.82 -11.58 12.14
C GLY A 18 7.71 -10.57 11.79
N THR A 19 7.74 -9.34 12.33
CA THR A 19 6.62 -8.39 12.21
C THR A 19 6.96 -7.09 11.49
N GLN A 20 7.92 -7.08 10.57
CA GLN A 20 8.08 -5.94 9.66
C GLN A 20 6.93 -5.95 8.64
N ALA A 21 5.81 -5.33 9.03
CA ALA A 21 4.78 -4.94 8.08
C ALA A 21 5.36 -3.83 7.21
N PHE A 22 5.69 -4.13 5.96
CA PHE A 22 5.98 -3.11 4.96
C PHE A 22 4.67 -2.35 4.72
N ALA A 23 4.57 -1.14 5.26
CA ALA A 23 3.45 -0.27 4.95
C ALA A 23 3.49 0.03 3.44
N ALA A 24 2.36 -0.13 2.76
CA ALA A 24 2.24 0.20 1.35
C ALA A 24 2.60 1.67 1.12
N GLU A 25 3.51 1.92 0.17
CA GLU A 25 3.93 3.28 -0.16
C GLU A 25 2.78 4.01 -0.88
N LYS A 26 2.56 5.28 -0.54
CA LYS A 26 1.53 6.10 -1.19
C LYS A 26 1.95 6.43 -2.61
N LEU A 27 1.30 5.79 -3.58
CA LEU A 27 1.49 6.11 -5.00
C LEU A 27 0.78 7.42 -5.37
N ARG A 28 1.51 8.31 -6.07
CA ARG A 28 0.96 9.54 -6.65
C ARG A 28 0.89 9.36 -8.15
N ILE A 29 -0.32 9.41 -8.70
CA ILE A 29 -0.57 9.23 -10.14
C ILE A 29 -1.03 10.57 -10.71
N GLY A 30 -0.30 11.06 -11.72
CA GLY A 30 -0.66 12.28 -12.45
C GLY A 30 -1.32 11.94 -13.78
N THR A 31 -2.35 12.71 -14.16
CA THR A 31 -3.02 12.63 -15.45
C THR A 31 -3.37 14.04 -15.94
N GLU A 32 -3.65 14.19 -17.24
CA GLU A 32 -3.88 15.50 -17.87
C GLU A 32 -5.26 16.12 -17.52
N GLY A 33 -6.27 15.28 -17.25
CA GLY A 33 -7.63 15.73 -16.90
C GLY A 33 -8.44 16.31 -18.05
N ALA A 34 -8.04 16.06 -19.31
CA ALA A 34 -8.61 16.70 -20.50
C ALA A 34 -8.84 15.74 -21.67
N TYR A 35 -8.89 14.42 -21.41
CA TYR A 35 -9.05 13.39 -22.43
C TYR A 35 -10.18 12.39 -22.11
N PRO A 36 -11.45 12.79 -22.25
CA PRO A 36 -12.58 11.88 -22.08
C PRO A 36 -12.57 10.72 -23.10
N PRO A 37 -13.00 9.51 -22.71
CA PRO A 37 -13.52 9.11 -21.40
C PRO A 37 -12.43 8.62 -20.41
N PHE A 38 -11.15 8.80 -20.74
CA PHE A 38 -10.03 8.21 -20.01
C PHE A 38 -9.66 9.01 -18.76
N ASN A 39 -9.56 10.33 -18.88
CA ASN A 39 -9.36 11.22 -17.75
C ASN A 39 -10.03 12.57 -18.02
N LEU A 40 -10.77 13.09 -17.05
CA LEU A 40 -11.45 14.39 -17.13
C LEU A 40 -11.71 14.96 -15.73
N ILE A 41 -11.83 16.28 -15.62
CA ILE A 41 -12.28 16.95 -14.40
C ILE A 41 -13.80 17.09 -14.45
N ASP A 42 -14.50 16.54 -13.46
CA ASP A 42 -15.95 16.66 -13.35
C ASP A 42 -16.41 18.01 -12.76
N ALA A 43 -17.72 18.23 -12.69
CA ALA A 43 -18.29 19.47 -12.16
C ALA A 43 -17.96 19.74 -10.68
N SER A 44 -17.49 18.73 -9.95
CA SER A 44 -17.06 18.84 -8.55
C SER A 44 -15.56 19.07 -8.40
N GLY A 45 -14.83 19.18 -9.52
CA GLY A 45 -13.38 19.39 -9.54
C GLY A 45 -12.56 18.12 -9.28
N GLN A 46 -13.19 16.95 -9.30
CA GLN A 46 -12.50 15.67 -9.16
C GLN A 46 -12.05 15.14 -10.53
N VAL A 47 -10.89 14.52 -10.55
CA VAL A 47 -10.44 13.77 -11.74
C VAL A 47 -11.15 12.43 -11.76
N VAL A 48 -11.80 12.10 -12.87
CA VAL A 48 -12.56 10.87 -13.10
C VAL A 48 -12.20 10.28 -14.47
N GLY A 49 -12.66 9.06 -14.75
CA GLY A 49 -12.47 8.39 -16.04
C GLY A 49 -11.77 7.04 -15.91
N PHE A 50 -11.65 6.33 -17.04
CA PHE A 50 -11.10 4.98 -17.10
C PHE A 50 -9.69 4.85 -16.48
N ASP A 51 -8.83 5.85 -16.65
CA ASP A 51 -7.47 5.83 -16.10
C ASP A 51 -7.50 5.82 -14.56
N LEU A 52 -8.46 6.51 -13.94
CA LEU A 52 -8.64 6.51 -12.49
C LEU A 52 -9.23 5.19 -12.00
N ASP A 53 -10.19 4.61 -12.74
CA ASP A 53 -10.77 3.31 -12.40
C ASP A 53 -9.69 2.22 -12.36
N ILE A 54 -8.83 2.17 -13.38
CA ILE A 54 -7.71 1.22 -13.44
C ILE A 54 -6.67 1.52 -12.36
N SER A 55 -6.34 2.79 -12.13
CA SER A 55 -5.40 3.19 -11.08
C SER A 55 -5.85 2.71 -9.70
N HIS A 56 -7.13 2.91 -9.36
CA HIS A 56 -7.70 2.42 -8.10
C HIS A 56 -7.74 0.91 -8.03
N ALA A 57 -8.13 0.23 -9.12
CA ALA A 57 -8.15 -1.23 -9.17
C ALA A 57 -6.74 -1.81 -8.98
N LEU A 58 -5.72 -1.21 -9.59
CA LEU A 58 -4.33 -1.63 -9.47
C LEU A 58 -3.81 -1.41 -8.04
N CYS A 59 -4.02 -0.24 -7.45
CA CYS A 59 -3.66 0.02 -6.06
C CYS A 59 -4.31 -1.00 -5.10
N ALA A 60 -5.57 -1.35 -5.33
CA ALA A 60 -6.26 -2.37 -4.53
C ALA A 60 -5.67 -3.79 -4.69
N LYS A 61 -4.98 -4.08 -5.80
CA LYS A 61 -4.29 -5.35 -6.04
C LYS A 61 -2.85 -5.38 -5.55
N MET A 62 -2.21 -4.22 -5.42
CA MET A 62 -0.79 -4.12 -5.06
C MET A 62 -0.51 -4.31 -3.57
N GLY A 63 -1.50 -4.12 -2.69
CA GLY A 63 -1.38 -4.42 -1.26
C GLY A 63 -0.53 -3.42 -0.50
#